data_AF-Q726K5-F1
#
_entry.id   AF-Q726K5-F1
#
_cell.length_a   1.000
_cell.length_b   1.000
_cell.length_c   1.000
_cell.angle_alpha   90.00
_cell.angle_beta   90.00
_cell.angle_gamma   90.00
#
_symmetry.space_group_name_H-M   'P 1'
#
loop_
_entity.id
_entity.type
_entity.pdbx_description
1 polymer ?
#
loop_
_entity_poly.entity_id
_entity_poly.type
_entity_poly.pdbx_seq_one_letter_code
_entity_poly.pdbx_strand_id
1 'polypeptide(L)'
;MAEDVLSAADTMGGYGGRVLQRIAPHWRAPAGPAGRMVQVRVRIASDGGVMGCEPAGDTSALDLVDAACAAVARAGRMPVPDYGMSGAVYLSFMTGVDAGQPAPQQGGDPYAAQVMAAVRKHWSPPPVQGEHLVRVRVRVGDDGKVLDYAIDTASGVAEVDAAALRAVSQAGAMPVPPAGAARDIVLSFTVRGGQ
;
A
#
# COMPACT_ATOMS: atom_id res chain seq x y z
N MET A 1 -15.54 8.49 18.48
CA MET A 1 -14.16 8.89 18.86
C MET A 1 -13.36 8.82 17.58
N ALA A 2 -12.78 9.93 17.13
CA ALA A 2 -12.04 9.94 15.87
C ALA A 2 -10.74 9.15 16.06
N GLU A 3 -10.67 7.97 15.47
CA GLU A 3 -9.45 7.17 15.43
C GLU A 3 -8.58 7.70 14.30
N ASP A 4 -7.30 7.87 14.62
CA ASP A 4 -6.34 8.42 13.69
C ASP A 4 -5.76 7.31 12.80
N VAL A 5 -5.64 7.58 11.49
CA VAL A 5 -5.30 6.56 10.49
C VAL A 5 -3.94 6.87 9.86
N LEU A 6 -3.01 5.95 10.04
CA LEU A 6 -1.76 5.92 9.29
C LEU A 6 -1.88 4.96 8.11
N SER A 7 -1.24 5.30 6.98
CA SER A 7 -1.18 4.44 5.80
C SER A 7 0.21 4.50 5.18
N ALA A 8 0.98 3.41 5.18
CA ALA A 8 2.21 3.37 4.41
C ALA A 8 1.90 3.19 2.93
N ALA A 9 2.33 4.14 2.10
CA ALA A 9 2.29 4.02 0.66
C ALA A 9 3.70 3.70 0.16
N ASP A 10 4.21 2.53 0.51
CA ASP A 10 5.45 2.04 -0.08
C ASP A 10 5.34 0.60 -0.59
N THR A 11 5.74 0.50 -1.84
CA THR A 11 5.91 -0.65 -2.70
C THR A 11 6.45 -1.85 -1.93
N MET A 12 5.79 -3.01 -2.12
CA MET A 12 6.05 -4.29 -1.47
C MET A 12 5.45 -4.40 -0.05
N GLY A 13 4.39 -5.21 0.05
CA GLY A 13 3.75 -5.64 1.30
C GLY A 13 4.62 -6.47 2.24
N GLY A 14 5.86 -6.03 2.50
CA GLY A 14 6.82 -6.71 3.39
C GLY A 14 7.53 -5.77 4.35
N TYR A 15 8.12 -4.66 3.87
CA TYR A 15 8.99 -3.81 4.70
C TYR A 15 8.32 -2.53 5.20
N GLY A 16 7.69 -1.76 4.31
CA GLY A 16 6.97 -0.52 4.67
C GLY A 16 5.87 -0.78 5.71
N GLY A 17 5.18 -1.91 5.62
CA GLY A 17 4.19 -2.35 6.61
C GLY A 17 4.78 -2.65 8.00
N ARG A 18 5.96 -3.28 8.08
CA ARG A 18 6.64 -3.54 9.37
C ARG A 18 7.18 -2.26 10.00
N VAL A 19 7.70 -1.35 9.18
CA VAL A 19 8.11 -0.01 9.61
C VAL A 19 6.90 0.77 10.13
N LEU A 20 5.77 0.73 9.42
CA LEU A 20 4.53 1.37 9.83
C LEU A 20 3.99 0.80 11.15
N GLN A 21 3.96 -0.53 11.32
CA GLN A 21 3.55 -1.17 12.57
C GLN A 21 4.39 -0.71 13.76
N ARG A 22 5.67 -0.40 13.53
CA ARG A 22 6.55 0.13 14.57
C ARG A 22 6.25 1.60 14.90
N ILE A 23 5.88 2.40 13.90
CA ILE A 23 5.65 3.85 14.06
C ILE A 23 4.24 4.16 14.56
N ALA A 24 3.24 3.38 14.16
CA ALA A 24 1.84 3.56 14.51
C ALA A 24 1.57 3.85 16.00
N PRO A 25 2.14 3.12 16.99
CA PRO A 25 1.89 3.41 18.41
C PRO A 25 2.49 4.75 18.89
N HIS A 26 3.41 5.35 18.13
CA HIS A 26 4.07 6.61 18.48
C HIS A 26 3.51 7.83 17.75
N TRP A 27 2.64 7.59 16.76
CA TRP A 27 2.04 8.66 15.99
C TRP A 27 1.01 9.43 16.81
N ARG A 28 1.10 10.75 16.68
CA ARG A 28 0.20 11.70 17.33
C ARG A 28 -0.12 12.77 16.32
N ALA A 29 -1.30 12.70 15.74
CA ALA A 29 -1.74 13.72 14.82
C ALA A 29 -1.75 15.11 15.48
N PRO A 30 -1.25 16.13 14.78
CA PRO A 30 -1.34 17.50 15.26
C PRO A 30 -2.81 17.96 15.22
N ALA A 31 -3.15 18.86 16.14
CA ALA A 31 -4.48 19.47 16.15
C ALA A 31 -4.72 20.23 14.84
N GLY A 32 -5.85 19.96 14.20
CA GLY A 32 -6.24 20.63 12.97
C GLY A 32 -7.38 19.91 12.26
N PRO A 33 -7.74 20.34 11.05
CA PRO A 33 -8.82 19.71 10.31
C PRO A 33 -8.51 18.24 10.00
N ALA A 34 -9.54 17.41 10.13
CA ALA A 34 -9.55 16.01 9.72
C ALA A 34 -9.42 15.87 8.19
N GLY A 35 -8.96 14.72 7.73
CA GLY A 35 -8.76 14.40 6.31
C GLY A 35 -7.53 15.03 5.67
N ARG A 36 -6.62 15.64 6.45
CA ARG A 36 -5.34 16.13 5.92
C ARG A 36 -4.36 14.98 5.80
N MET A 37 -3.69 14.88 4.66
CA MET A 37 -2.72 13.81 4.36
C MET A 37 -1.37 14.41 4.00
N VAL A 38 -0.29 13.76 4.47
CA VAL A 38 1.08 14.06 4.03
C VAL A 38 1.83 12.78 3.74
N GLN A 39 2.78 12.84 2.81
CA GLN A 39 3.73 11.77 2.56
C GLN A 39 5.12 12.22 3.00
N VAL A 40 5.82 11.38 3.76
CA VAL A 40 7.20 11.60 4.18
C VAL A 40 8.09 10.46 3.71
N ARG A 41 9.30 10.79 3.27
CA ARG A 41 10.36 9.85 2.93
C ARG A 41 11.25 9.64 4.15
N VAL A 42 11.26 8.41 4.67
CA VAL A 42 12.13 8.01 5.78
C VAL A 42 13.28 7.18 5.25
N ARG A 43 14.51 7.65 5.45
CA ARG A 43 15.73 6.91 5.08
C ARG A 43 16.18 6.04 6.25
N ILE A 44 16.34 4.75 6.00
CA ILE A 44 16.71 3.76 7.01
C ILE A 44 18.03 3.10 6.58
N ALA A 45 19.02 3.13 7.47
CA ALA A 45 20.30 2.47 7.33
C ALA A 45 20.14 0.94 7.35
N SER A 46 21.16 0.23 6.87
CA SER A 46 21.19 -1.24 6.88
C SER A 46 21.19 -1.85 8.29
N ASP A 47 21.43 -1.07 9.35
CA ASP A 47 21.29 -1.50 10.75
C ASP A 47 19.92 -1.16 11.37
N GLY A 48 18.98 -0.65 10.56
CA GLY A 48 17.67 -0.18 11.03
C GLY A 48 17.69 1.23 11.63
N GLY A 49 18.84 1.92 11.64
CA GLY A 49 18.92 3.31 12.11
C GLY A 49 18.21 4.27 11.16
N VAL A 50 17.40 5.19 11.69
CA VAL A 50 16.80 6.25 10.87
C VAL A 50 17.86 7.30 10.55
N MET A 51 18.18 7.47 9.27
CA MET A 51 19.17 8.44 8.77
C MET A 51 18.54 9.78 8.39
N GLY A 52 17.24 9.81 8.10
CA GLY A 52 16.56 11.05 7.73
C GLY A 52 15.05 10.87 7.58
N CYS A 53 14.32 11.95 7.79
CA CYS A 53 12.89 12.05 7.55
C CYS A 53 12.61 13.41 6.89
N GLU A 54 12.10 13.38 5.66
CA GLU A 54 11.89 14.56 4.83
C GLU A 54 10.52 14.46 4.13
N PRO A 55 9.87 15.57 3.75
CA PRO A 55 8.64 15.49 2.98
C PRO A 55 8.88 14.85 1.61
N ALA A 56 7.95 13.99 1.18
CA ALA A 56 7.97 13.41 -0.15
C ALA A 56 7.29 14.35 -1.14
N GLY A 57 8.04 15.33 -1.62
CA GLY A 57 7.57 16.35 -2.56
C GLY A 57 7.14 17.67 -1.90
N ASP A 58 6.58 18.56 -2.70
CA ASP A 58 6.12 19.87 -2.25
C ASP A 58 4.82 19.73 -1.45
N THR A 59 4.90 20.04 -0.15
CA THR A 59 3.74 20.05 0.74
C THR A 59 3.72 21.30 1.61
N SER A 60 2.55 21.92 1.74
CA SER A 60 2.32 23.04 2.66
C SER A 60 1.94 22.57 4.07
N ALA A 61 1.72 21.27 4.27
CA ALA A 61 1.35 20.68 5.55
C ALA A 61 2.57 20.37 6.43
N LEU A 62 3.41 21.38 6.69
CA LEU A 62 4.66 21.22 7.43
C LEU A 62 4.45 20.77 8.89
N ASP A 63 3.31 21.11 9.49
CA ASP A 63 2.93 20.62 10.83
C ASP A 63 2.75 19.10 10.85
N LEU A 64 2.20 18.53 9.77
CA LEU A 64 2.05 17.09 9.63
C LEU A 64 3.38 16.39 9.33
N VAL A 65 4.25 17.04 8.56
CA VAL A 65 5.63 16.54 8.32
C VAL A 65 6.39 16.46 9.65
N ASP A 66 6.35 17.52 10.46
CA ASP A 66 7.02 17.56 11.77
C ASP A 66 6.47 16.46 12.70
N ALA A 67 5.15 16.33 12.80
CA ALA A 67 4.52 15.27 13.58
C ALA A 67 4.93 13.86 13.10
N ALA A 68 5.07 13.67 11.79
CA ALA A 68 5.43 12.38 11.19
C ALA A 68 6.87 12.02 11.50
N CYS A 69 7.77 12.98 11.33
CA CYS A 69 9.18 12.81 11.68
C CYS A 69 9.39 12.65 13.19
N ALA A 70 8.59 13.32 14.03
CA ALA A 70 8.59 13.08 15.47
C ALA A 70 8.13 11.66 15.83
N ALA A 71 7.11 11.12 15.15
CA ALA A 71 6.67 9.74 15.35
C ALA A 71 7.74 8.73 14.95
N VAL A 72 8.39 8.95 13.80
CA VAL A 72 9.54 8.16 13.33
C VAL A 72 10.69 8.19 14.34
N ALA A 73 11.04 9.37 14.84
CA ALA A 73 12.10 9.54 15.83
C ALA A 73 11.77 8.82 17.16
N ARG A 74 10.51 8.86 17.59
CA ARG A 74 10.04 8.16 18.80
C ARG A 74 10.03 6.64 18.66
N ALA A 75 9.65 6.15 17.49
CA ALA A 75 9.72 4.72 17.16
C ALA A 75 11.16 4.20 17.16
N GLY A 76 12.12 5.09 16.88
CA GLY A 76 13.54 4.85 17.01
C GLY A 76 14.05 3.91 15.92
N ARG A 77 14.69 2.81 16.32
CA ARG A 77 15.26 1.84 15.38
C ARG A 77 14.14 1.07 14.67
N MET A 78 14.23 1.04 13.35
CA MET A 78 13.29 0.36 12.47
C MET A 78 13.70 -1.10 12.26
N PRO A 79 12.77 -1.97 11.86
CA PRO A 79 13.13 -3.32 11.41
C PRO A 79 14.21 -3.22 10.33
N VAL A 80 15.17 -4.15 10.35
CA VAL A 80 16.26 -4.19 9.36
C VAL A 80 15.69 -4.68 8.02
N PRO A 81 16.01 -4.03 6.89
CA PRO A 81 15.60 -4.52 5.58
C PRO A 81 16.34 -5.83 5.27
N ASP A 82 15.60 -6.90 4.96
CA ASP A 82 16.15 -8.23 4.61
C ASP A 82 17.08 -8.19 3.37
N TYR A 83 16.99 -7.12 2.57
CA TYR A 83 17.74 -6.93 1.32
C TYR A 83 19.13 -6.29 1.50
N GLY A 84 19.54 -5.96 2.75
CA GLY A 84 20.87 -5.46 3.08
C GLY A 84 21.23 -4.04 2.59
N MET A 85 20.40 -3.43 1.74
CA MET A 85 20.59 -2.07 1.25
C MET A 85 19.86 -1.04 2.13
N SER A 86 20.49 0.10 2.37
CA SER A 86 19.83 1.28 2.94
C SER A 86 18.72 1.73 2.00
N GLY A 87 17.51 1.82 2.53
CA GLY A 87 16.30 2.07 1.75
C GLY A 87 15.62 3.34 2.21
N ALA A 88 14.99 4.04 1.28
CA ALA A 88 13.98 5.04 1.62
C ALA A 88 12.61 4.36 1.59
N VAL A 89 11.81 4.56 2.62
CA VAL A 89 10.39 4.19 2.64
C VAL A 89 9.54 5.45 2.65
N TYR A 90 8.52 5.52 1.83
CA TYR A 90 7.51 6.56 1.86
C TYR A 90 6.33 6.12 2.72
N LEU A 91 6.03 6.95 3.71
CA LEU A 91 4.96 6.71 4.67
C LEU A 91 3.94 7.84 4.49
N SER A 92 2.66 7.49 4.49
CA SER A 92 1.58 8.48 4.48
C SER A 92 0.89 8.55 5.83
N PHE A 93 0.68 9.79 6.27
CA PHE A 93 0.06 10.09 7.55
C PHE A 93 -1.20 10.91 7.28
N MET A 94 -2.31 10.56 7.93
CA MET A 94 -3.58 11.23 7.75
C MET A 94 -4.19 11.58 9.10
N THR A 95 -4.82 12.74 9.21
CA THR A 95 -5.55 13.13 10.43
C THR A 95 -6.99 12.63 10.39
N GLY A 96 -7.39 11.83 11.38
CA GLY A 96 -8.78 11.47 11.71
C GLY A 96 -9.76 11.23 10.56
N VAL A 97 -9.74 10.03 9.96
CA VAL A 97 -10.90 9.52 9.20
C VAL A 97 -11.65 8.54 10.09
N ASP A 98 -12.98 8.61 10.13
CA ASP A 98 -13.79 7.63 10.88
C ASP A 98 -13.41 6.20 10.48
N ALA A 99 -13.05 5.38 11.46
CA ALA A 99 -12.60 3.99 11.33
C ALA A 99 -13.77 3.03 10.98
N GLY A 100 -14.46 3.32 9.88
CA GLY A 100 -15.52 2.48 9.30
C GLY A 100 -15.25 2.01 7.87
N GLN A 101 -14.25 2.60 7.20
CA GLN A 101 -13.78 2.12 5.91
C GLN A 101 -12.27 1.90 6.00
N PRO A 102 -11.73 0.71 5.66
CA PRO A 102 -10.32 0.62 5.34
C PRO A 102 -10.08 1.64 4.21
N ALA A 103 -9.19 2.60 4.46
CA ALA A 103 -8.75 3.51 3.41
C ALA A 103 -8.43 2.66 2.18
N PRO A 104 -8.96 2.97 0.97
CA PRO A 104 -8.53 2.28 -0.22
C PRO A 104 -7.01 2.42 -0.24
N GLN A 105 -6.31 1.29 -0.28
CA GLN A 105 -4.86 1.22 -0.32
C GLN A 105 -4.40 1.84 -1.64
N GLN A 106 -4.48 3.16 -1.77
CA GLN A 106 -4.04 3.96 -2.91
C GLN A 106 -2.57 4.32 -2.69
N GLY A 107 -1.76 3.28 -2.48
CA GLY A 107 -0.31 3.32 -2.45
C GLY A 107 0.25 2.23 -3.34
N GLY A 108 -0.46 1.89 -4.43
CA GLY A 108 0.00 0.92 -5.39
C GLY A 108 1.22 1.46 -6.10
N ASP A 109 2.30 0.69 -6.15
CA ASP A 109 3.41 0.90 -7.06
C ASP A 109 2.91 1.49 -8.40
N PRO A 110 3.60 2.47 -9.03
CA PRO A 110 3.22 2.91 -10.37
C PRO A 110 3.13 1.72 -11.33
N TYR A 111 3.87 0.64 -11.03
CA TYR A 111 3.77 -0.65 -11.70
C TYR A 111 2.50 -1.44 -11.36
N ALA A 112 2.10 -1.54 -10.09
CA ALA A 112 0.85 -2.16 -9.65
C ALA A 112 -0.38 -1.49 -10.27
N ALA A 113 -0.37 -0.16 -10.39
CA ALA A 113 -1.42 0.59 -11.04
C ALA A 113 -1.53 0.26 -12.54
N GLN A 114 -0.40 0.06 -13.23
CA GLN A 114 -0.35 -0.36 -14.63
C GLN A 114 -0.82 -1.81 -14.80
N VAL A 115 -0.39 -2.70 -13.92
CA VAL A 115 -0.85 -4.09 -13.90
C VAL A 115 -2.35 -4.16 -13.66
N MET A 116 -2.85 -3.46 -12.63
CA MET A 116 -4.28 -3.34 -12.37
C MET A 116 -5.02 -2.72 -13.57
N ALA A 117 -4.37 -1.82 -14.32
CA ALA A 117 -4.93 -1.27 -15.56
C ALA A 117 -5.08 -2.28 -16.69
N ALA A 118 -4.14 -3.22 -16.81
CA ALA A 118 -4.25 -4.32 -17.75
C ALA A 118 -5.34 -5.30 -17.30
N VAL A 119 -5.31 -5.71 -16.02
CA VAL A 119 -6.24 -6.69 -15.46
C VAL A 119 -7.69 -6.17 -15.45
N ARG A 120 -7.92 -4.88 -15.16
CA ARG A 120 -9.27 -4.31 -15.12
C ARG A 120 -10.01 -4.39 -16.46
N LYS A 121 -9.29 -4.49 -17.59
CA LYS A 121 -9.92 -4.66 -18.92
C LYS A 121 -10.58 -6.04 -19.06
N HIS A 122 -10.08 -7.03 -18.33
CA HIS A 122 -10.58 -8.40 -18.31
C HIS A 122 -11.40 -8.71 -17.06
N TRP A 123 -11.41 -7.80 -16.08
CA TRP A 123 -12.19 -7.92 -14.86
C TRP A 123 -13.68 -7.87 -15.15
N SER A 124 -14.38 -8.96 -14.86
CA SER A 124 -15.84 -9.07 -14.96
C SER A 124 -16.41 -9.30 -13.55
N PRO A 125 -16.90 -8.25 -12.87
CA PRO A 125 -17.42 -8.39 -11.52
C PRO A 125 -18.70 -9.23 -11.54
N PRO A 126 -18.82 -10.27 -10.69
CA PRO A 126 -20.06 -11.02 -10.56
C PRO A 126 -21.15 -10.17 -9.86
N PRO A 127 -22.44 -10.46 -10.11
CA PRO A 127 -23.55 -9.80 -9.45
C PRO A 127 -23.65 -10.27 -7.99
N VAL A 128 -22.92 -9.61 -7.10
CA VAL A 128 -22.95 -9.86 -5.66
C VAL A 128 -23.67 -8.73 -4.93
N GLN A 129 -24.21 -9.01 -3.75
CA GLN A 129 -24.82 -7.99 -2.89
C GLN A 129 -23.81 -7.48 -1.86
N GLY A 130 -23.76 -6.17 -1.63
CA GLY A 130 -22.83 -5.55 -0.69
C GLY A 130 -21.47 -5.18 -1.29
N GLU A 131 -20.55 -4.76 -0.42
CA GLU A 131 -19.17 -4.44 -0.80
C GLU A 131 -18.24 -5.60 -0.43
N HIS A 132 -17.56 -6.13 -1.44
CA HIS A 132 -16.64 -7.26 -1.29
C HIS A 132 -15.27 -6.87 -1.81
N LEU A 133 -14.23 -7.13 -1.01
CA LEU A 133 -12.85 -6.82 -1.34
C LEU A 133 -12.03 -8.11 -1.40
N VAL A 134 -11.52 -8.46 -2.58
CA VAL A 134 -10.54 -9.54 -2.75
C VAL A 134 -9.16 -8.96 -3.01
N ARG A 135 -8.15 -9.55 -2.38
CA ARG A 135 -6.74 -9.23 -2.65
C ARG A 135 -6.06 -10.43 -3.30
N VAL A 136 -5.50 -10.21 -4.48
CA VAL A 136 -4.76 -11.21 -5.25
C VAL A 136 -3.31 -10.81 -5.28
N ARG A 137 -2.44 -11.66 -4.76
CA ARG A 137 -0.99 -11.51 -4.93
C ARG A 137 -0.62 -12.05 -6.30
N VAL A 138 0.12 -11.26 -7.07
CA VAL A 138 0.61 -11.60 -8.40
C VAL A 138 2.12 -11.39 -8.45
N ARG A 139 2.83 -12.41 -8.91
CA ARG A 139 4.26 -12.36 -9.15
C ARG A 139 4.53 -12.20 -10.64
N VAL A 140 5.24 -11.14 -11.03
CA VAL A 140 5.57 -10.86 -12.43
C VAL A 140 7.07 -11.02 -12.69
N GLY A 141 7.39 -11.69 -13.80
CA GLY A 141 8.74 -11.89 -14.31
C GLY A 141 9.33 -10.63 -14.93
N ASP A 142 10.64 -10.65 -15.14
CA ASP A 142 11.37 -9.56 -15.81
C ASP A 142 10.93 -9.36 -17.27
N ASP A 143 10.28 -10.36 -17.86
CA ASP A 143 9.68 -10.33 -19.19
C ASP A 143 8.21 -9.87 -19.19
N GLY A 144 7.66 -9.47 -18.04
CA GLY A 144 6.24 -9.06 -17.91
C GLY A 144 5.25 -10.24 -17.89
N LYS A 145 5.74 -11.49 -17.82
CA LYS A 145 4.88 -12.66 -17.65
C LYS A 145 4.51 -12.89 -16.20
N VAL A 146 3.29 -13.34 -15.97
CA VAL A 146 2.86 -13.79 -14.65
C VAL A 146 3.60 -15.11 -14.33
N LEU A 147 4.43 -15.08 -13.30
CA LEU A 147 5.15 -16.25 -12.79
C LEU A 147 4.28 -17.05 -11.83
N ASP A 148 3.51 -16.36 -10.99
CA ASP A 148 2.65 -16.97 -9.96
C ASP A 148 1.52 -16.00 -9.59
N TYR A 149 0.36 -16.53 -9.20
CA TYR A 149 -0.73 -15.72 -8.66
C TYR A 149 -1.56 -16.52 -7.66
N ALA A 150 -1.92 -15.90 -6.55
CA ALA A 150 -2.68 -16.53 -5.49
C ALA A 150 -3.59 -15.51 -4.79
N ILE A 151 -4.69 -15.99 -4.21
CA ILE A 151 -5.52 -15.17 -3.33
C ILE A 151 -4.72 -14.92 -2.05
N ASP A 152 -4.44 -13.65 -1.76
CA ASP A 152 -3.84 -13.22 -0.50
C ASP A 152 -4.94 -13.05 0.57
N THR A 153 -6.05 -12.45 0.18
CA THR A 153 -7.23 -12.27 1.04
C THR A 153 -8.48 -12.54 0.23
N ALA A 154 -9.23 -13.56 0.62
CA ALA A 154 -10.52 -13.89 0.02
C ALA A 154 -11.55 -12.80 0.35
N SER A 155 -12.41 -12.49 -0.62
CA SER A 155 -13.53 -11.56 -0.46
C SER A 155 -14.65 -12.10 0.43
N GLY A 156 -14.67 -13.41 0.67
CA GLY A 156 -15.79 -14.09 1.32
C GLY A 156 -16.87 -14.56 0.34
N VAL A 157 -16.72 -14.25 -0.95
CA VAL A 157 -17.58 -14.75 -2.02
C VAL A 157 -16.74 -15.45 -3.09
N ALA A 158 -16.92 -16.77 -3.19
CA ALA A 158 -16.15 -17.60 -4.11
C ALA A 158 -16.26 -17.13 -5.58
N GLU A 159 -17.39 -16.55 -5.98
CA GLU A 159 -17.58 -15.98 -7.32
C GLU A 159 -16.68 -14.77 -7.58
N VAL A 160 -16.50 -13.89 -6.59
CA VAL A 160 -15.63 -12.71 -6.68
C VAL A 160 -14.16 -13.13 -6.70
N ASP A 161 -13.79 -14.10 -5.87
CA ASP A 161 -12.45 -14.68 -5.83
C ASP A 161 -12.09 -15.36 -7.16
N ALA A 162 -13.01 -16.16 -7.71
CA ALA A 162 -12.83 -16.80 -9.01
C ALA A 162 -12.77 -15.78 -10.16
N ALA A 163 -13.58 -14.73 -10.12
CA ALA A 163 -13.52 -13.63 -11.09
C ALA A 163 -12.17 -12.92 -11.07
N ALA A 164 -11.57 -12.74 -9.88
CA ALA A 164 -10.26 -12.13 -9.73
C ALA A 164 -9.14 -12.96 -10.32
N LEU A 165 -9.11 -14.26 -10.00
CA LEU A 165 -8.14 -15.17 -10.57
C LEU A 165 -8.28 -15.26 -12.09
N ARG A 166 -9.52 -15.29 -12.60
CA ARG A 166 -9.77 -15.26 -14.05
C ARG A 166 -9.28 -13.99 -14.70
N ALA A 167 -9.53 -12.82 -14.11
CA ALA A 167 -9.08 -11.55 -14.66
C ALA A 167 -7.54 -11.49 -14.77
N VAL A 168 -6.83 -11.93 -13.73
CA VAL A 168 -5.36 -12.00 -13.71
C VAL A 168 -4.86 -13.00 -14.76
N SER A 169 -5.46 -14.18 -14.83
CA SER A 169 -5.11 -15.20 -15.82
C SER A 169 -5.39 -14.76 -17.25
N GLN A 170 -6.49 -14.04 -17.50
CA GLN A 170 -6.86 -13.53 -18.83
C GLN A 170 -5.98 -12.37 -19.27
N ALA A 171 -5.51 -11.55 -18.32
CA ALA A 171 -4.57 -10.49 -18.63
C ALA A 171 -3.31 -11.07 -19.26
N GLY A 172 -2.76 -12.17 -18.71
CA GLY A 172 -1.72 -13.04 -19.29
C GLY A 172 -0.36 -12.39 -19.58
N ALA A 173 -0.35 -11.26 -20.27
CA ALA A 173 0.74 -10.34 -20.47
C ALA A 173 0.53 -9.08 -19.61
N MET A 174 1.38 -8.91 -18.62
CA MET A 174 1.41 -7.70 -17.80
C MET A 174 2.45 -6.73 -18.37
N PRO A 175 2.34 -5.42 -18.09
CA PRO A 175 3.41 -4.49 -18.42
C PRO A 175 4.75 -5.00 -17.85
N VAL A 176 5.84 -4.79 -18.57
CA VAL A 176 7.19 -5.20 -18.10
C VAL A 176 7.56 -4.35 -16.88
N PRO A 177 8.02 -4.97 -15.76
CA PRO A 177 8.43 -4.20 -14.59
C PRO A 177 9.59 -3.28 -14.94
N PRO A 178 9.54 -1.98 -14.57
CA PRO A 178 10.69 -1.11 -14.71
C PRO A 178 11.83 -1.61 -13.82
N ALA A 179 13.09 -1.33 -14.20
CA ALA A 179 14.27 -1.80 -13.47
C ALA A 179 14.21 -1.37 -11.99
N GLY A 180 14.18 -2.35 -11.08
CA GLY A 180 14.05 -2.13 -9.64
C GLY A 180 12.62 -2.19 -9.08
N ALA A 181 11.59 -2.46 -9.90
CA ALA A 181 10.22 -2.61 -9.42
C ALA A 181 10.00 -3.91 -8.62
N ALA A 182 9.06 -3.86 -7.67
CA ALA A 182 8.64 -5.03 -6.91
C ALA A 182 8.02 -6.07 -7.86
N ARG A 183 8.57 -7.29 -7.82
CA ARG A 183 8.08 -8.43 -8.60
C ARG A 183 6.85 -9.07 -7.98
N ASP A 184 6.57 -8.75 -6.71
CA ASP A 184 5.49 -9.28 -5.91
C ASP A 184 4.51 -8.16 -5.59
N ILE A 185 3.33 -8.23 -6.20
CA ILE A 185 2.35 -7.14 -6.19
C ILE A 185 1.04 -7.66 -5.65
N VAL A 186 0.39 -6.88 -4.80
CA VAL A 186 -0.97 -7.20 -4.33
C VAL A 186 -1.96 -6.31 -5.09
N LEU A 187 -2.85 -6.95 -5.84
CA LEU A 187 -3.95 -6.31 -6.55
C LEU A 187 -5.21 -6.39 -5.70
N SER A 188 -5.85 -5.25 -5.48
CA SER A 188 -7.10 -5.14 -4.73
C SER A 188 -8.27 -4.97 -5.70
N PHE A 189 -9.25 -5.87 -5.66
CA PHE A 189 -10.48 -5.75 -6.43
C PHE A 189 -11.65 -5.52 -5.49
N THR A 190 -12.34 -4.41 -5.67
CA THR A 190 -13.55 -4.08 -4.92
C THR A 190 -14.76 -4.25 -5.83
N VAL A 191 -15.71 -5.08 -5.42
CA VAL A 191 -17.01 -5.22 -6.07
C VAL A 191 -18.06 -4.59 -5.19
N ARG A 192 -18.88 -3.72 -5.79
CA ARG A 192 -20.03 -3.13 -5.12
C ARG A 192 -21.29 -3.57 -5.86
N GLY A 193 -22.08 -4.37 -5.18
CA GLY A 193 -23.43 -4.72 -5.61
C GLY A 193 -24.36 -3.53 -5.50
N GLY A 194 -24.82 -3.02 -6.64
CA GLY A 194 -25.98 -2.13 -6.68
C GLY A 194 -27.27 -2.94 -6.53
N GLN A 195 -28.13 -2.46 -5.64
CA GLN A 195 -29.50 -2.94 -5.42
C GLN A 195 -30.36 -2.82 -6.69
#